data_AF-A0A925BEC1-F1
#
_entry.id   AF-A0A925BEC1-F1
#
_cell.length_a   1.000
_cell.length_b   1.000
_cell.length_c   1.000
_cell.angle_alpha   90.00
_cell.angle_beta   90.00
_cell.angle_gamma   90.00
#
_symmetry.space_group_name_H-M   'P 1'
#
loop_
_entity.id
_entity.type
_entity.pdbx_description
1 polymer ?
#
loop_
_entity_poly.entity_id
_entity_poly.type
_entity_poly.pdbx_seq_one_letter_code
_entity_poly.pdbx_strand_id
1 'polypeptide(L)'
;MSKKTLKEDTQPFTPLNLDTPTPEPRNTRRTGEYEPVAPPRNQQENGGCGCWLPALLTAFIVTLLIGVGLFLPPVDLYNRLFGAQYAMLDSLNNAVTTNDGLTLVIDPADTGDGFGVALASVPMESFVAGNATNGAWISEALAAAPPYLSLQSPVYSINTTGSEPGAVTLSVNLPPNVGNRDILDLYSWNTDSREWEFVPSHSDGTSSLITTVADVPDHLALFQAEPPEGPTVLVSVDISHSLTPEVASLATIVSPAGLQPTLEGT
;
A
#
# COMPACT_ATOMS: atom_id res chain seq x y z
N MET A 1 -53.49 -20.46 61.50
CA MET A 1 -54.35 -20.12 62.66
C MET A 1 -53.54 -19.26 63.62
N SER A 2 -54.08 -18.10 63.98
CA SER A 2 -53.48 -17.04 64.78
C SER A 2 -53.20 -17.46 66.22
N LYS A 3 -52.10 -16.95 66.82
CA LYS A 3 -52.08 -16.46 68.21
C LYS A 3 -50.78 -15.71 68.52
N LYS A 4 -50.91 -14.39 68.67
CA LYS A 4 -50.00 -13.54 69.45
C LYS A 4 -50.02 -14.00 70.91
N THR A 5 -48.88 -13.97 71.59
CA THR A 5 -48.84 -13.74 73.05
C THR A 5 -47.66 -12.84 73.40
N LEU A 6 -48.03 -11.77 74.10
CA LEU A 6 -47.21 -10.79 74.80
C LEU A 6 -46.82 -11.38 76.17
N LYS A 7 -45.61 -11.09 76.67
CA LYS A 7 -45.23 -11.22 78.10
C LYS A 7 -43.96 -10.39 78.33
N GLU A 8 -44.10 -9.22 78.95
CA GLU A 8 -43.87 -8.96 80.39
C GLU A 8 -42.40 -9.20 80.77
N ASP A 9 -41.63 -8.12 80.94
CA ASP A 9 -41.40 -7.41 82.20
C ASP A 9 -40.74 -8.30 83.25
N THR A 10 -39.49 -7.96 83.61
CA THR A 10 -38.93 -8.05 84.97
C THR A 10 -37.46 -7.63 84.90
N GLN A 11 -37.15 -6.42 85.36
CA GLN A 11 -35.81 -6.09 85.85
C GLN A 11 -35.79 -6.26 87.38
N PRO A 12 -34.72 -6.84 87.95
CA PRO A 12 -34.49 -6.77 89.39
C PRO A 12 -33.21 -5.99 89.79
N PHE A 13 -33.44 -4.97 90.63
CA PHE A 13 -32.71 -4.57 91.87
C PHE A 13 -31.22 -4.13 91.90
N THR A 14 -31.00 -2.79 92.02
CA THR A 14 -30.43 -1.97 93.16
C THR A 14 -29.40 -2.61 94.12
N PRO A 15 -28.27 -1.95 94.54
CA PRO A 15 -28.22 -0.68 95.33
C PRO A 15 -27.17 0.37 94.89
N LEU A 16 -27.50 1.67 94.88
CA LEU A 16 -27.40 2.65 95.99
C LEU A 16 -26.00 2.70 96.64
N ASN A 17 -25.13 3.56 96.11
CA ASN A 17 -24.04 4.14 96.90
C ASN A 17 -24.39 5.60 97.22
N LEU A 18 -24.53 5.84 98.52
CA LEU A 18 -24.74 7.13 99.16
C LEU A 18 -23.38 7.82 99.23
N ASP A 19 -23.23 9.00 98.64
CA ASP A 19 -22.35 10.02 99.22
C ASP A 19 -23.05 11.37 99.17
N THR A 20 -23.23 11.91 100.38
CA THR A 20 -24.01 13.10 100.71
C THR A 20 -23.14 14.36 100.48
N PRO A 21 -23.75 15.50 100.13
CA PRO A 21 -23.09 16.63 99.49
C PRO A 21 -22.61 17.69 100.48
N THR A 22 -21.64 18.52 100.10
CA THR A 22 -21.36 19.82 100.76
C THR A 22 -20.52 20.72 99.80
N PRO A 23 -20.56 22.06 99.90
CA PRO A 23 -21.49 22.86 99.10
C PRO A 23 -20.85 24.09 98.41
N GLU A 24 -21.65 24.70 97.52
CA GLU A 24 -21.70 26.15 97.20
C GLU A 24 -20.53 26.81 96.41
N PRO A 25 -20.73 28.02 95.83
CA PRO A 25 -21.96 28.59 95.25
C PRO A 25 -21.76 29.28 93.87
N ARG A 26 -22.82 29.17 93.05
CA ARG A 26 -23.50 30.27 92.34
C ARG A 26 -22.65 31.38 91.68
N ASN A 27 -22.57 31.34 90.34
CA ASN A 27 -22.42 32.55 89.52
C ASN A 27 -23.39 32.46 88.33
N THR A 28 -24.58 33.05 88.49
CA THR A 28 -25.05 34.28 87.83
C THR A 28 -25.23 34.16 86.30
N ARG A 29 -26.48 34.42 85.89
CA ARG A 29 -27.02 34.49 84.52
C ARG A 29 -26.13 35.27 83.55
N ARG A 30 -25.99 34.79 82.30
CA ARG A 30 -26.61 35.38 81.10
C ARG A 30 -26.19 34.66 79.81
N THR A 31 -27.10 34.72 78.82
CA THR A 31 -26.90 34.62 77.36
C THR A 31 -26.36 33.27 76.87
N GLY A 32 -27.15 32.42 76.20
CA GLY A 32 -27.69 32.71 74.88
C GLY A 32 -26.62 32.46 73.82
N GLU A 33 -26.21 31.21 73.63
CA GLU A 33 -25.32 30.82 72.53
C GLU A 33 -25.76 29.43 72.03
N TYR A 34 -26.04 29.34 70.74
CA TYR A 34 -26.54 28.16 70.07
C TYR A 34 -25.41 27.13 69.95
N GLU A 35 -25.64 25.91 70.43
CA GLU A 35 -24.75 24.77 70.19
C GLU A 35 -24.92 24.32 68.73
N PRO A 36 -23.89 24.43 67.86
CA PRO A 36 -24.07 24.06 66.46
C PRO A 36 -24.18 22.54 66.34
N VAL A 37 -25.24 22.10 65.64
CA VAL A 37 -25.47 20.73 65.20
C VAL A 37 -24.22 20.23 64.49
N ALA A 38 -23.58 19.19 65.04
CA ALA A 38 -22.47 18.52 64.40
C ALA A 38 -22.92 17.97 63.04
N PRO A 39 -22.24 18.33 61.93
CA PRO A 39 -22.61 17.79 60.62
C PRO A 39 -22.38 16.28 60.60
N PRO A 40 -23.13 15.53 59.77
CA PRO A 40 -22.88 14.10 59.59
C PRO A 40 -21.42 13.90 59.16
N ARG A 41 -20.75 12.91 59.76
CA ARG A 41 -19.43 12.44 59.33
C ARG A 41 -19.53 12.12 57.85
N ASN A 42 -19.01 13.02 57.02
CA ASN A 42 -18.77 12.76 55.61
C ASN A 42 -18.01 11.44 55.54
N GLN A 43 -18.55 10.50 54.77
CA GLN A 43 -17.81 9.32 54.38
C GLN A 43 -16.45 9.80 53.88
N GLN A 44 -15.44 9.24 54.50
CA GLN A 44 -14.05 9.42 54.17
C GLN A 44 -13.89 8.90 52.73
N GLU A 45 -14.10 9.79 51.77
CA GLU A 45 -13.69 9.57 50.39
C GLU A 45 -12.18 9.43 50.45
N ASN A 46 -11.74 8.17 50.45
CA ASN A 46 -10.35 7.80 50.31
C ASN A 46 -9.78 8.62 49.16
N GLY A 47 -8.90 9.56 49.52
CA GLY A 47 -8.25 10.48 48.59
C GLY A 47 -7.73 9.70 47.40
N GLY A 48 -8.46 9.83 46.30
CA GLY A 48 -8.32 9.02 45.10
C GLY A 48 -7.02 9.36 44.37
N CYS A 49 -5.92 8.80 44.83
CA CYS A 49 -4.71 8.62 44.03
C CYS A 49 -4.89 7.56 42.92
N GLY A 50 -6.14 7.17 42.62
CA GLY A 50 -6.50 6.19 41.60
C GLY A 50 -7.30 6.76 40.43
N CYS A 51 -7.53 8.08 40.33
CA CYS A 51 -8.30 8.68 39.23
C CYS A 51 -7.45 9.06 38.00
N TRP A 52 -6.15 9.24 38.18
CA TRP A 52 -5.22 9.56 37.10
C TRP A 52 -4.90 8.36 36.20
N LEU A 53 -4.84 7.15 36.77
CA LEU A 53 -4.60 5.92 36.01
C LEU A 53 -5.75 5.58 35.04
N PRO A 54 -7.04 5.58 35.44
CA PRO A 54 -8.14 5.38 34.51
C PRO A 54 -8.29 6.56 33.55
N ALA A 55 -7.96 7.79 33.94
CA ALA A 55 -7.94 8.93 33.03
C ALA A 55 -6.86 8.77 31.94
N LEU A 56 -5.65 8.34 32.29
CA LEU A 56 -4.58 8.05 31.34
C LEU A 56 -4.93 6.87 30.43
N LEU A 57 -5.49 5.79 31.00
CA LEU A 57 -5.92 4.63 30.23
C LEU A 57 -7.03 5.01 29.24
N THR A 58 -8.02 5.79 29.69
CA THR A 58 -9.11 6.27 28.84
C THR A 58 -8.58 7.20 27.75
N ALA A 59 -7.69 8.13 28.09
CA ALA A 59 -7.04 9.00 27.11
C ALA A 59 -6.26 8.19 26.07
N PHE A 60 -5.49 7.18 26.50
CA PHE A 60 -4.76 6.30 25.60
C PHE A 60 -5.68 5.52 24.66
N ILE A 61 -6.76 4.93 25.20
CA ILE A 61 -7.76 4.21 24.40
C ILE A 61 -8.44 5.16 23.41
N VAL A 62 -8.82 6.36 23.84
CA VAL A 62 -9.43 7.37 22.96
C VAL A 62 -8.47 7.79 21.86
N THR A 63 -7.20 8.06 22.18
CA THR A 63 -6.17 8.37 21.18
C THR A 63 -5.96 7.21 20.20
N LEU A 64 -5.93 5.97 20.69
CA LEU A 64 -5.81 4.78 19.84
C LEU A 64 -7.04 4.61 18.94
N LEU A 65 -8.24 4.81 19.47
CA LEU A 65 -9.49 4.73 18.69
C LEU A 65 -9.61 5.86 17.67
N ILE A 66 -9.14 7.07 17.98
CA ILE A 66 -9.05 8.17 17.00
C ILE A 66 -8.01 7.82 15.93
N GLY A 67 -6.86 7.29 16.33
CA GLY A 67 -5.82 6.81 15.43
C GLY A 67 -6.38 5.81 14.43
N VAL A 68 -6.98 4.72 14.92
CA VAL A 68 -7.65 3.71 14.07
C VAL A 68 -8.81 4.32 13.29
N GLY A 69 -9.58 5.22 13.90
CA GLY A 69 -10.69 5.98 13.31
C GLY A 69 -10.31 6.77 12.06
N LEU A 70 -9.10 7.35 12.05
CA LEU A 70 -8.56 8.08 10.89
C LEU A 70 -8.20 7.16 9.72
N PHE A 71 -7.93 5.88 9.99
CA PHE A 71 -7.71 4.83 8.99
C PHE A 71 -9.00 4.11 8.56
N LEU A 72 -10.16 4.47 9.12
CA LEU A 72 -11.44 3.90 8.68
C LEU A 72 -11.92 4.56 7.38
N PRO A 73 -12.76 3.86 6.59
CA PRO A 73 -13.15 4.23 5.23
C PRO A 73 -13.73 5.63 4.99
N PRO A 74 -14.44 6.29 5.93
CA PRO A 74 -14.91 7.64 5.63
C PRO A 74 -13.79 8.70 5.63
N VAL A 75 -12.63 8.42 6.24
CA VAL A 75 -11.53 9.40 6.34
C VAL A 75 -10.29 8.96 5.56
N ASP A 76 -10.00 7.66 5.55
CA ASP A 76 -8.92 7.02 4.77
C ASP A 76 -7.63 7.86 4.71
N LEU A 77 -7.17 8.32 5.89
CA LEU A 77 -6.05 9.25 6.00
C LEU A 77 -4.78 8.68 5.36
N TYR A 78 -4.62 7.35 5.36
CA TYR A 78 -3.53 6.68 4.68
C TYR A 78 -3.54 6.92 3.17
N ASN A 79 -4.66 6.66 2.50
CA ASN A 79 -4.80 6.92 1.06
C ASN A 79 -4.70 8.42 0.74
N ARG A 80 -5.11 9.29 1.67
CA ARG A 80 -5.00 10.73 1.46
C ARG A 80 -3.58 11.28 1.62
N LEU A 81 -2.77 10.67 2.48
CA LEU A 81 -1.40 11.11 2.76
C LEU A 81 -0.34 10.36 1.94
N PHE A 82 -0.64 9.11 1.56
CA PHE A 82 0.27 8.18 0.89
C PHE A 82 -0.32 7.48 -0.33
N GLY A 83 -1.61 7.69 -0.65
CA GLY A 83 -2.24 7.12 -1.82
C GLY A 83 -1.96 7.91 -3.10
N ALA A 84 -2.49 7.38 -4.21
CA ALA A 84 -2.29 7.95 -5.53
C ALA A 84 -2.88 9.37 -5.62
N GLN A 85 -2.07 10.33 -6.07
CA GLN A 85 -2.51 11.70 -6.28
C GLN A 85 -3.08 11.84 -7.68
N TYR A 86 -4.41 11.92 -7.78
CA TYR A 86 -5.09 12.02 -9.05
C TYR A 86 -5.11 13.46 -9.56
N ALA A 87 -4.62 13.67 -10.78
CA ALA A 87 -4.87 14.86 -11.56
C ALA A 87 -6.23 14.71 -12.24
N MET A 88 -7.18 15.57 -11.87
CA MET A 88 -8.49 15.62 -12.53
C MET A 88 -8.33 16.27 -13.90
N LEU A 89 -8.75 15.55 -14.94
CA LEU A 89 -8.62 16.00 -16.31
C LEU A 89 -9.96 16.59 -16.77
N ASP A 90 -9.89 17.74 -17.43
CA ASP A 90 -11.04 18.43 -18.00
C ASP A 90 -10.67 19.06 -19.34
N SER A 91 -11.58 19.82 -19.94
CA SER A 91 -11.37 20.43 -21.26
C SER A 91 -10.28 21.51 -21.28
N LEU A 92 -9.87 22.03 -20.11
CA LEU A 92 -8.76 22.98 -20.00
C LEU A 92 -7.44 22.30 -19.60
N ASN A 93 -7.51 21.26 -18.78
CA ASN A 93 -6.39 20.49 -18.25
C ASN A 93 -6.52 19.05 -18.74
N ASN A 94 -6.34 18.83 -20.04
CA ASN A 94 -6.63 17.55 -20.69
C ASN A 94 -5.40 16.64 -20.83
N ALA A 95 -4.29 16.95 -20.15
CA ALA A 95 -3.06 16.17 -20.21
C ALA A 95 -2.34 16.09 -18.86
N VAL A 96 -1.73 14.95 -18.59
CA VAL A 96 -0.85 14.71 -17.44
C VAL A 96 0.43 14.01 -17.92
N THR A 97 1.57 14.38 -17.33
CA THR A 97 2.87 13.85 -17.73
C THR A 97 3.69 13.44 -16.51
N THR A 98 4.50 12.41 -16.67
CA THR A 98 5.50 11.97 -15.70
C THR A 98 6.87 12.56 -16.06
N ASN A 99 7.72 12.74 -15.05
CA ASN A 99 9.08 13.21 -15.27
C ASN A 99 9.91 12.24 -16.14
N ASP A 100 9.54 10.97 -16.15
CA ASP A 100 10.27 9.90 -16.85
C ASP A 100 9.80 9.69 -18.29
N GLY A 101 8.73 10.36 -18.72
CA GLY A 101 8.39 10.50 -20.14
C GLY A 101 7.11 9.81 -20.62
N LEU A 102 6.25 9.30 -19.73
CA LEU A 102 4.86 8.97 -20.09
C LEU A 102 3.99 10.22 -20.01
N THR A 103 3.24 10.50 -21.07
CA THR A 103 2.19 11.51 -21.13
C THR A 103 0.87 10.87 -21.50
N LEU A 104 -0.19 11.20 -20.77
CA LEU A 104 -1.57 10.81 -21.05
C LEU A 104 -2.37 12.05 -21.43
N VAL A 105 -3.11 11.98 -22.53
CA VAL A 105 -3.93 13.07 -23.07
C VAL A 105 -5.33 12.55 -23.41
N ILE A 106 -6.34 13.35 -23.08
CA ILE A 106 -7.74 13.09 -23.44
C ILE A 106 -8.25 14.13 -24.44
N ASP A 107 -9.28 13.79 -25.19
CA ASP A 107 -9.97 14.75 -26.06
C ASP A 107 -10.73 15.76 -25.20
N PRO A 108 -10.47 17.08 -25.32
CA PRO A 108 -11.21 18.08 -24.54
C PRO A 108 -12.71 18.12 -24.85
N ALA A 109 -13.17 17.51 -25.94
CA ALA A 109 -14.59 17.35 -26.27
C ALA A 109 -15.25 16.14 -25.57
N ASP A 110 -14.46 15.17 -25.10
CA ASP A 110 -14.92 13.99 -24.38
C ASP A 110 -13.99 13.71 -23.20
N THR A 111 -14.33 14.31 -22.05
CA THR A 111 -13.47 14.27 -20.86
C THR A 111 -13.85 13.16 -19.88
N GLY A 112 -14.92 12.41 -20.15
CA GLY A 112 -15.56 11.56 -19.15
C GLY A 112 -16.20 12.37 -17.99
N ASP A 113 -16.63 11.66 -16.94
CA ASP A 113 -17.25 12.25 -15.75
C ASP A 113 -16.33 12.08 -14.53
N GLY A 114 -15.76 13.17 -14.05
CA GLY A 114 -14.80 13.17 -12.94
C GLY A 114 -13.55 12.33 -13.22
N PHE A 115 -13.14 12.24 -14.49
CA PHE A 115 -11.99 11.43 -14.88
C PHE A 115 -10.70 11.99 -14.27
N GLY A 116 -10.03 11.17 -13.46
CA GLY A 116 -8.79 11.53 -12.81
C GLY A 116 -7.72 10.48 -13.06
N VAL A 117 -6.48 10.92 -13.22
CA VAL A 117 -5.35 10.04 -13.51
C VAL A 117 -4.23 10.28 -12.51
N ALA A 118 -3.70 9.20 -11.94
CA ALA A 118 -2.47 9.23 -11.18
C ALA A 118 -1.42 8.39 -11.92
N LEU A 119 -0.32 9.04 -12.31
CA LEU A 119 0.80 8.39 -12.99
C LEU A 119 1.96 8.16 -12.02
N ALA A 120 2.54 6.97 -12.08
CA ALA A 120 3.76 6.61 -11.39
C ALA A 120 4.69 5.82 -12.31
N SER A 121 5.96 5.69 -11.92
CA SER A 121 6.97 4.94 -12.66
C SER A 121 7.76 4.04 -11.71
N VAL A 122 7.99 2.80 -12.14
CA VAL A 122 8.94 1.89 -11.48
C VAL A 122 10.23 1.91 -12.30
N PRO A 123 11.35 2.39 -11.75
CA PRO A 123 12.63 2.39 -12.45
C PRO A 123 12.99 0.99 -12.94
N MET A 124 13.60 0.91 -14.13
CA MET A 124 13.92 -0.36 -14.79
C MET A 124 14.74 -1.27 -13.88
N GLU A 125 15.76 -0.73 -13.21
CA GLU A 125 16.62 -1.44 -12.26
C GLU A 125 15.85 -1.99 -11.05
N SER A 126 14.81 -1.27 -10.60
CA SER A 126 13.96 -1.73 -9.50
C SER A 126 12.99 -2.82 -9.94
N PHE A 127 12.48 -2.73 -11.18
CA PHE A 127 11.62 -3.73 -11.78
C PHE A 127 12.37 -5.06 -12.00
N VAL A 128 13.54 -5.03 -12.63
CA VAL A 128 14.35 -6.23 -12.89
C VAL A 128 14.92 -6.85 -11.61
N ALA A 129 15.09 -6.06 -10.55
CA ALA A 129 15.43 -6.57 -9.22
C ALA A 129 14.25 -7.25 -8.51
N GLY A 130 13.03 -7.18 -9.07
CA GLY A 130 11.83 -7.77 -8.47
C GLY A 130 11.41 -7.08 -7.17
N ASN A 131 11.68 -5.78 -7.02
CA ASN A 131 11.43 -5.09 -5.75
C ASN A 131 9.93 -4.89 -5.48
N ALA A 132 9.34 -5.82 -4.71
CA ALA A 132 7.94 -5.79 -4.31
C ALA A 132 7.50 -4.56 -3.49
N THR A 133 8.44 -3.75 -2.98
CA THR A 133 8.13 -2.48 -2.31
C THR A 133 7.38 -1.51 -3.23
N ASN A 134 7.64 -1.58 -4.54
CA ASN A 134 7.00 -0.73 -5.55
C ASN A 134 5.68 -1.29 -6.09
N GLY A 135 5.28 -2.49 -5.65
CA GLY A 135 4.05 -3.16 -6.08
C GLY A 135 4.16 -4.67 -6.01
N ALA A 136 3.13 -5.34 -5.49
CA ALA A 136 3.09 -6.80 -5.39
C ALA A 136 3.09 -7.48 -6.78
N TRP A 137 2.53 -6.80 -7.79
CA TRP A 137 2.43 -7.26 -9.18
C TRP A 137 3.80 -7.43 -9.86
N ILE A 138 4.86 -6.74 -9.39
CA ILE A 138 6.18 -6.70 -10.05
C ILE A 138 6.76 -8.09 -10.21
N SER A 139 6.66 -8.93 -9.17
CA SER A 139 7.21 -10.28 -9.21
C SER A 139 6.54 -11.18 -10.25
N GLU A 140 5.22 -11.04 -10.42
CA GLU A 140 4.45 -11.78 -11.42
C GLU A 140 4.74 -11.26 -12.83
N ALA A 141 4.71 -9.94 -13.01
CA ALA A 141 5.00 -9.29 -14.30
C ALA A 141 6.42 -9.57 -14.79
N LEU A 142 7.41 -9.56 -13.89
CA LEU A 142 8.79 -9.90 -14.23
C LEU A 142 8.92 -11.36 -14.67
N ALA A 143 8.25 -12.29 -13.97
CA ALA A 143 8.29 -13.71 -14.29
C ALA A 143 7.57 -14.04 -15.62
N ALA A 144 6.57 -13.25 -15.98
CA ALA A 144 5.79 -13.40 -17.20
C ALA A 144 6.36 -12.64 -18.41
N ALA A 145 7.43 -11.84 -18.22
CA ALA A 145 8.09 -11.15 -19.33
C ALA A 145 8.60 -12.17 -20.36
N PRO A 146 8.18 -12.09 -21.64
CA PRO A 146 8.62 -13.03 -22.65
C PRO A 146 10.15 -13.02 -22.82
N PRO A 147 10.82 -14.19 -22.99
CA PRO A 147 12.27 -14.29 -23.00
C PRO A 147 12.95 -13.64 -24.21
N TYR A 148 12.18 -13.27 -25.23
CA TYR A 148 12.63 -12.57 -26.44
C TYR A 148 12.40 -11.05 -26.38
N LEU A 149 11.94 -10.53 -25.23
CA LEU A 149 11.72 -9.11 -25.02
C LEU A 149 12.67 -8.57 -23.95
N SER A 150 13.31 -7.46 -24.26
CA SER A 150 14.23 -6.77 -23.35
C SER A 150 13.62 -5.43 -22.96
N LEU A 151 13.43 -5.18 -21.66
CA LEU A 151 12.84 -3.95 -21.13
C LEU A 151 13.75 -2.74 -21.44
N GLN A 152 13.19 -1.67 -21.99
CA GLN A 152 13.94 -0.47 -22.41
C GLN A 152 13.51 0.82 -21.70
N SER A 153 12.43 0.80 -20.91
CA SER A 153 11.94 1.94 -20.16
C SER A 153 11.64 1.58 -18.69
N PRO A 154 11.36 2.57 -17.83
CA PRO A 154 10.59 2.32 -16.62
C PRO A 154 9.27 1.62 -16.95
N VAL A 155 8.72 0.89 -15.97
CA VAL A 155 7.35 0.38 -16.07
C VAL A 155 6.44 1.43 -15.45
N TYR A 156 5.62 2.06 -16.28
CA TYR A 156 4.67 3.06 -15.84
C TYR A 156 3.45 2.39 -15.22
N SER A 157 2.94 2.98 -14.14
CA SER A 157 1.66 2.61 -13.54
C SER A 157 0.67 3.76 -13.73
N ILE A 158 -0.52 3.42 -14.21
CA ILE A 158 -1.59 4.36 -14.55
C ILE A 158 -2.79 3.93 -13.73
N ASN A 159 -3.18 4.76 -12.76
CA ASN A 159 -4.42 4.55 -12.01
C ASN A 159 -5.44 5.59 -12.45
N THR A 160 -6.65 5.13 -12.77
CA THR A 160 -7.77 6.00 -13.15
C THR A 160 -8.82 6.07 -12.03
N THR A 161 -9.66 7.10 -12.07
CA THR A 161 -10.85 7.27 -11.23
C THR A 161 -11.91 8.00 -12.03
N GLY A 162 -13.18 7.88 -11.62
CA GLY A 162 -14.31 8.45 -12.35
C GLY A 162 -14.72 7.58 -13.54
N SER A 163 -15.38 8.19 -14.52
CA SER A 163 -15.73 7.51 -15.78
C SER A 163 -14.74 7.88 -16.87
N GLU A 164 -14.12 6.87 -17.50
CA GLU A 164 -13.15 7.09 -18.58
C GLU A 164 -13.83 7.69 -19.83
N PRO A 165 -13.13 8.55 -20.59
CA PRO A 165 -13.59 9.00 -21.89
C PRO A 165 -13.52 7.89 -22.93
N GLY A 166 -14.15 8.07 -24.10
CA GLY A 166 -14.20 7.04 -25.14
C GLY A 166 -12.85 6.73 -25.80
N ALA A 167 -11.86 7.61 -25.65
CA ALA A 167 -10.50 7.38 -26.12
C ALA A 167 -9.47 8.19 -25.30
N VAL A 168 -8.35 7.55 -24.99
CA VAL A 168 -7.21 8.14 -24.30
C VAL A 168 -5.96 7.94 -25.15
N THR A 169 -5.19 9.02 -25.35
CA THR A 169 -3.91 8.96 -26.05
C THR A 169 -2.76 8.89 -25.05
N LEU A 170 -1.92 7.86 -25.19
CA LEU A 170 -0.71 7.67 -24.42
C LEU A 170 0.49 7.94 -25.32
N SER A 171 1.45 8.72 -24.83
CA SER A 171 2.72 8.99 -25.48
C SER A 171 3.85 8.63 -24.54
N VAL A 172 4.73 7.73 -24.96
CA VAL A 172 5.91 7.31 -24.19
C VAL A 172 7.17 7.79 -24.91
N ASN A 173 7.96 8.59 -24.21
CA ASN A 173 9.24 9.06 -24.73
C ASN A 173 10.21 7.89 -24.94
N LEU A 174 10.87 7.91 -26.09
CA LEU A 174 11.91 6.96 -26.44
C LEU A 174 13.19 7.26 -25.64
N PRO A 175 13.85 6.23 -25.07
CA PRO A 175 15.11 6.43 -24.39
C PRO A 175 16.17 6.98 -25.37
N PRO A 176 17.07 7.86 -24.90
CA PRO A 176 18.05 8.50 -25.79
C PRO A 176 19.10 7.53 -26.35
N ASN A 177 19.31 6.39 -25.68
CA ASN A 177 20.43 5.47 -25.95
C ASN A 177 19.99 4.16 -26.65
N VAL A 178 18.79 4.09 -27.23
CA VAL A 178 18.36 2.87 -27.94
C VAL A 178 19.04 2.81 -29.31
N GLY A 179 19.71 1.69 -29.60
CA GLY A 179 20.45 1.51 -30.85
C GLY A 179 19.57 1.52 -32.10
N ASN A 180 18.40 0.87 -32.05
CA ASN A 180 17.41 0.92 -33.11
C ASN A 180 16.02 1.17 -32.51
N ARG A 181 15.35 2.24 -32.96
CA ARG A 181 14.03 2.65 -32.49
C ARG A 181 12.89 1.89 -33.16
N ASP A 182 13.14 1.29 -34.32
CA ASP A 182 12.13 0.60 -35.13
C ASP A 182 11.76 -0.78 -34.57
N ILE A 183 12.52 -1.26 -33.58
CA ILE A 183 12.32 -2.55 -32.90
C ILE A 183 11.79 -2.37 -31.48
N LEU A 184 11.39 -1.15 -31.13
CA LEU A 184 10.74 -0.84 -29.87
C LEU A 184 9.23 -0.94 -30.04
N ASP A 185 8.61 -1.65 -29.11
CA ASP A 185 7.18 -1.86 -29.05
C ASP A 185 6.66 -1.57 -27.64
N LEU A 186 5.42 -1.11 -27.55
CA LEU A 186 4.73 -0.94 -26.27
C LEU A 186 4.05 -2.25 -25.86
N TYR A 187 4.20 -2.58 -24.58
CA TYR A 187 3.46 -3.68 -23.96
C TYR A 187 2.81 -3.20 -22.67
N SER A 188 1.61 -3.70 -22.41
CA SER A 188 0.89 -3.52 -21.16
C SER A 188 0.87 -4.79 -20.34
N TRP A 189 1.05 -4.66 -19.03
CA TRP A 189 0.87 -5.79 -18.12
C TRP A 189 -0.60 -5.87 -17.73
N ASN A 190 -1.26 -6.97 -18.13
CA ASN A 190 -2.65 -7.25 -17.78
C ASN A 190 -2.69 -8.08 -16.50
N THR A 191 -3.24 -7.50 -15.43
CA THR A 191 -3.30 -8.12 -14.10
C THR A 191 -4.26 -9.30 -14.03
N ASP A 192 -5.30 -9.33 -14.87
CA ASP A 192 -6.29 -10.41 -14.93
C ASP A 192 -5.75 -11.63 -15.69
N SER A 193 -5.16 -11.43 -16.88
CA SER A 193 -4.58 -12.51 -17.68
C SER A 193 -3.18 -12.93 -17.18
N ARG A 194 -2.52 -12.09 -16.38
CA ARG A 194 -1.13 -12.23 -15.95
C ARG A 194 -0.16 -12.37 -17.11
N GLU A 195 -0.38 -11.59 -18.16
CA GLU A 195 0.45 -11.61 -19.37
C GLU A 195 0.81 -10.20 -19.81
N TRP A 196 1.95 -10.08 -20.49
CA TRP A 196 2.30 -8.87 -21.23
C TRP A 196 1.63 -8.91 -22.60
N GLU A 197 0.80 -7.90 -22.86
CA GLU A 197 0.03 -7.78 -24.09
C GLU A 197 0.61 -6.68 -24.97
N PHE A 198 0.75 -6.96 -26.25
CA PHE A 198 1.23 -5.98 -27.22
C PHE A 198 0.20 -4.85 -27.37
N VAL A 199 0.67 -3.61 -27.28
CA VAL A 199 -0.14 -2.41 -27.46
C VAL A 199 0.21 -1.78 -28.80
N PRO A 200 -0.70 -1.79 -29.79
CA PRO A 200 -0.46 -1.16 -31.07
C PRO A 200 -0.11 0.32 -30.90
N SER A 201 1.05 0.72 -31.43
CA SER A 201 1.54 2.09 -31.30
C SER A 201 2.28 2.50 -32.57
N HIS A 202 2.50 3.81 -32.72
CA HIS A 202 3.23 4.37 -33.85
C HIS A 202 4.20 5.44 -33.35
N SER A 203 5.29 5.62 -34.08
CA SER A 203 6.25 6.68 -33.79
C SER A 203 5.68 8.04 -34.18
N ASP A 204 5.94 9.06 -33.36
CA ASP A 204 5.75 10.48 -33.71
C ASP A 204 6.80 10.99 -34.71
N GLY A 205 7.71 10.11 -35.15
CA GLY A 205 8.80 10.39 -36.07
C GLY A 205 10.03 11.04 -35.43
N THR A 206 10.00 11.34 -34.13
CA THR A 206 11.00 12.17 -33.47
C THR A 206 11.51 11.56 -32.18
N SER A 207 10.63 11.33 -31.21
CA SER A 207 11.02 11.08 -29.82
C SER A 207 10.05 10.21 -29.02
N SER A 208 8.91 9.78 -29.56
CA SER A 208 7.89 9.09 -28.76
C SER A 208 7.17 8.01 -29.54
N LEU A 209 6.70 6.98 -28.84
CA LEU A 209 5.66 6.07 -29.33
C LEU A 209 4.30 6.52 -28.79
N ILE A 210 3.33 6.64 -29.69
CA ILE A 210 1.97 7.09 -29.42
C ILE A 210 0.99 5.94 -29.66
N THR A 211 0.06 5.76 -28.74
CA THR A 211 -1.08 4.86 -28.87
C THR A 211 -2.36 5.54 -28.42
N THR A 212 -3.49 5.12 -28.98
CA THR A 212 -4.82 5.54 -28.56
C THR A 212 -5.60 4.31 -28.16
N VAL A 213 -6.06 4.28 -26.91
CA VAL A 213 -6.76 3.15 -26.30
C VAL A 213 -8.14 3.58 -25.83
N ALA A 214 -9.10 2.65 -25.86
CA ALA A 214 -10.42 2.86 -25.28
C ALA A 214 -10.40 2.61 -23.77
N ASP A 215 -9.75 1.52 -23.35
CA ASP A 215 -9.54 1.16 -21.96
C ASP A 215 -8.08 1.46 -21.57
N VAL A 216 -7.88 2.20 -20.49
CA VAL A 216 -6.53 2.59 -20.04
C VAL A 216 -5.84 1.40 -19.36
N PRO A 217 -4.62 1.00 -19.78
CA PRO A 217 -3.91 -0.09 -19.13
C PRO A 217 -3.35 0.33 -17.77
N ASP A 218 -3.41 -0.56 -16.77
CA ASP A 218 -2.84 -0.32 -15.43
C ASP A 218 -1.33 -0.09 -15.48
N HIS A 219 -0.65 -0.80 -16.37
CA HIS A 219 0.81 -0.84 -16.44
C HIS A 219 1.28 -0.87 -17.89
N LEU A 220 2.30 -0.07 -18.21
CA LEU A 220 2.81 0.09 -19.57
C LEU A 220 4.34 0.20 -19.58
N ALA A 221 5.01 -0.41 -20.56
CA ALA A 221 6.44 -0.28 -20.75
C ALA A 221 6.86 -0.44 -22.23
N LEU A 222 8.05 0.09 -22.55
CA LEU A 222 8.73 -0.16 -23.82
C LEU A 222 9.60 -1.40 -23.72
N PHE A 223 9.42 -2.31 -24.67
CA PHE A 223 10.31 -3.45 -24.87
C PHE A 223 10.98 -3.36 -26.24
N GLN A 224 12.18 -3.90 -26.30
CA GLN A 224 12.87 -4.20 -27.55
C GLN A 224 12.70 -5.68 -27.85
N ALA A 225 12.24 -6.00 -29.06
CA ALA A 225 12.32 -7.36 -29.56
C ALA A 225 13.78 -7.75 -29.78
N GLU A 226 14.26 -8.75 -29.04
CA GLU A 226 15.55 -9.36 -29.35
C GLU A 226 15.37 -10.26 -30.57
N PRO A 227 16.23 -10.14 -31.59
CA PRO A 227 16.23 -11.09 -32.69
C PRO A 227 16.35 -12.49 -32.10
N PRO A 228 15.47 -13.45 -32.49
CA PRO A 228 15.68 -14.82 -32.07
C PRO A 228 17.09 -15.22 -32.48
N GLU A 229 17.86 -15.79 -31.54
CA GLU A 229 19.17 -16.36 -31.88
C GLU A 229 18.97 -17.24 -33.11
N GLY A 230 19.73 -16.96 -34.18
CA GLY A 230 19.54 -17.63 -35.46
C GLY A 230 19.58 -19.15 -35.29
N PRO A 231 18.93 -19.92 -36.19
CA PRO A 231 18.86 -21.36 -36.05
C PRO A 231 20.26 -21.94 -35.89
N THR A 232 20.52 -22.55 -34.73
CA THR A 232 21.79 -23.22 -34.47
C THR A 232 21.75 -24.59 -35.12
N VAL A 233 22.50 -24.73 -36.23
CA VAL A 233 22.66 -26.01 -36.91
C VAL A 233 23.96 -26.64 -36.43
N LEU A 234 23.83 -27.72 -35.65
CA LEU A 234 24.95 -28.53 -35.21
C LEU A 234 25.15 -29.69 -36.19
N VAL A 235 26.34 -29.77 -36.77
CA VAL A 235 26.74 -30.91 -37.61
C VAL A 235 27.85 -31.67 -36.90
N SER A 236 27.59 -32.95 -36.63
CA SER A 236 28.62 -33.89 -36.18
C SER A 236 29.30 -34.49 -37.41
N VAL A 237 30.62 -34.32 -37.51
CA VAL A 237 31.42 -34.88 -38.60
C VAL A 237 32.27 -36.01 -38.02
N ASP A 238 32.15 -37.19 -38.60
CA ASP A 238 32.99 -38.36 -38.31
C ASP A 238 34.21 -38.37 -39.24
N ILE A 239 35.27 -39.09 -38.86
CA ILE A 239 36.56 -39.17 -39.56
C ILE A 239 36.41 -39.62 -41.02
N SER A 240 35.37 -40.39 -41.35
CA SER A 240 35.09 -40.84 -42.72
C SER A 240 34.24 -39.87 -43.55
N HIS A 241 33.73 -38.79 -42.97
CA HIS A 241 32.85 -37.84 -43.65
C HIS A 241 33.60 -36.55 -43.98
N SER A 242 33.68 -36.21 -45.26
CA SER A 242 34.15 -34.90 -45.68
C SER A 242 33.05 -33.87 -45.49
N LEU A 243 33.33 -32.78 -44.79
CA LEU A 243 32.43 -31.63 -44.71
C LEU A 243 32.38 -30.95 -46.09
N THR A 244 31.27 -31.12 -46.83
CA THR A 244 31.12 -30.47 -48.13
C THR A 244 30.90 -28.97 -47.93
N PRO A 245 31.26 -28.11 -48.91
CA PRO A 245 31.07 -26.66 -48.80
C PRO A 245 29.61 -26.24 -48.52
N GLU A 246 28.65 -27.04 -48.99
CA GLU A 246 27.22 -26.82 -48.76
C GLU A 246 26.80 -27.12 -47.31
N VAL A 247 27.42 -28.13 -46.68
CA VAL A 247 27.15 -28.46 -45.26
C VAL A 247 27.92 -27.52 -44.35
N ALA A 248 29.14 -27.12 -44.73
CA ALA A 248 29.94 -26.14 -44.01
C ALA A 248 29.29 -24.75 -43.97
N SER A 249 28.61 -24.34 -45.04
CA SER A 249 27.93 -23.05 -45.13
C SER A 249 26.64 -22.99 -44.33
N LEU A 250 26.06 -24.15 -43.97
CA LEU A 250 24.85 -24.27 -43.15
C LEU A 250 25.15 -24.52 -41.67
N ALA A 251 26.33 -25.06 -41.34
CA ALA A 251 26.70 -25.40 -39.97
C ALA A 251 27.10 -24.16 -39.17
N THR A 252 26.39 -23.88 -38.08
CA THR A 252 26.74 -22.82 -37.13
C THR A 252 27.81 -23.32 -36.14
N ILE A 253 27.81 -24.63 -35.84
CA ILE A 253 28.76 -25.29 -34.96
C ILE A 253 29.24 -26.59 -35.61
N VAL A 254 30.55 -26.76 -35.71
CA VAL A 254 31.19 -28.01 -36.17
C VAL A 254 31.84 -28.70 -34.97
N SER A 255 31.37 -29.90 -34.63
CA SER A 255 31.97 -30.73 -33.58
C SER A 255 32.65 -31.95 -34.23
N PRO A 256 33.99 -31.97 -34.35
CA PRO A 256 34.69 -33.14 -34.86
C PRO A 256 34.68 -34.25 -33.81
N ALA A 257 34.10 -35.40 -34.14
CA ALA A 257 34.16 -36.58 -33.29
C ALA A 257 35.41 -37.41 -33.62
N GLY A 258 36.16 -37.82 -32.59
CA GLY A 258 37.23 -38.81 -32.74
C GLY A 258 38.58 -38.29 -33.27
N LEU A 259 38.76 -36.98 -33.48
CA LEU A 259 40.07 -36.41 -33.77
C LEU A 259 40.95 -36.40 -32.51
N GLN A 260 41.98 -37.23 -32.47
CA GLN A 260 43.08 -37.07 -31.51
C GLN A 260 44.08 -36.06 -32.09
N PRO A 261 44.47 -35.02 -31.34
CA PRO A 261 45.55 -34.15 -31.76
C PRO A 261 46.82 -35.00 -31.96
N THR A 262 47.42 -34.89 -33.14
CA THR A 262 48.76 -35.47 -33.35
C THR A 262 49.75 -34.72 -32.48
N LEU A 263 50.87 -35.36 -32.12
CA LEU A 263 51.93 -34.75 -31.29
C LEU A 263 52.53 -33.46 -31.91
N GLU A 264 52.23 -33.21 -33.18
CA GLU A 264 52.71 -32.09 -33.99
C GLU A 264 51.68 -30.94 -34.12
N GLY A 265 50.45 -31.13 -33.63
CA GLY A 265 49.44 -30.07 -33.54
C GLY A 265 49.01 -29.49 -34.88
N THR A 266 48.28 -30.26 -35.68
CA THR A 266 47.39 -29.74 -36.74
C THR A 266 46.10 -30.53 -36.77
#